data_AF-A0A0G1FSI7-F1
#
_entry.id   AF-A0A0G1FSI7-F1
#
_cell.length_a   1.000
_cell.length_b   1.000
_cell.length_c   1.000
_cell.angle_alpha   90.00
_cell.angle_beta   90.00
_cell.angle_gamma   90.00
#
_symmetry.space_group_name_H-M   'P 1'
#
loop_
_entity.id
_entity.type
_entity.pdbx_description
1 polymer ?
#
loop_
_entity_poly.entity_id
_entity_poly.type
_entity_poly.pdbx_seq_one_letter_code
_entity_poly.pdbx_strand_id
1 'polypeptide(L)'
;MKLIIDNSGLPQNYGFTLIELLVTIGILVLVMGMIMLNFNFFQNQSALDATTQEIISALKLAKNKTLASENRTSFGVYFENDKYVIFEGDAYYSSSPNNDVRIINPSLKVSAVNLGGDRAVVFDRLSGTTADYGTIKIEQTSDSTKNKTIFIDSSGLIALAASLPDDLNRIKDSRHVEFAYDQNTQNAGTLSLFFPSAGITQDIDYQSYLNAGKTQFYWEGTINVSGADQKIKIHTLDLTSSDATFSVHRDRRYNTQALTINLDGQNLINYSATGTTTRGTSIWAGEPMIQ
;
A
#
# COMPACT_ATOMS: atom_id res chain seq x y z
N MET A 1 78.03 -61.14 13.23
CA MET A 1 76.83 -60.29 13.40
C MET A 1 76.22 -60.12 12.02
N LYS A 2 75.05 -60.71 11.77
CA LYS A 2 74.41 -60.78 10.44
C LYS A 2 73.45 -59.59 10.31
N LEU A 3 73.80 -58.58 9.51
CA LEU A 3 72.92 -57.46 9.21
C LEU A 3 71.94 -57.91 8.12
N ILE A 4 70.65 -57.95 8.47
CA ILE A 4 69.53 -58.13 7.54
C ILE A 4 69.21 -56.74 7.00
N ILE A 5 69.36 -56.54 5.69
CA ILE A 5 68.89 -55.33 5.01
C ILE A 5 67.40 -55.54 4.74
N ASP A 6 66.55 -54.84 5.49
CA ASP A 6 65.14 -54.71 5.19
C ASP A 6 64.96 -53.75 4.01
N ASN A 7 64.51 -54.29 2.88
CA ASN A 7 64.19 -53.52 1.68
C ASN A 7 62.70 -53.15 1.74
N SER A 8 62.36 -52.23 2.64
CA SER A 8 61.01 -51.67 2.70
C SER A 8 60.80 -50.79 1.46
N GLY A 9 59.85 -51.21 0.62
CA GLY A 9 59.60 -50.65 -0.71
C GLY A 9 59.37 -49.13 -0.68
N LEU A 10 59.94 -48.44 -1.68
CA LEU A 10 59.74 -47.01 -1.91
C LEU A 10 58.23 -46.69 -2.04
N PRO A 11 57.74 -45.59 -1.45
CA PRO A 11 56.34 -45.20 -1.55
C PRO A 11 55.97 -44.93 -3.02
N GLN A 12 54.98 -45.67 -3.53
CA GLN A 12 54.40 -45.44 -4.85
C GLN A 12 53.62 -44.12 -4.83
N ASN A 13 54.03 -43.14 -5.64
CA ASN A 13 53.23 -41.96 -5.88
C ASN A 13 52.05 -42.33 -6.79
N TYR A 14 50.88 -42.56 -6.20
CA TYR A 14 49.64 -42.82 -6.94
C TYR A 14 49.23 -41.55 -7.68
N GLY A 15 49.35 -41.56 -9.01
CA GLY A 15 48.78 -40.53 -9.88
C GLY A 15 47.28 -40.71 -10.08
N PHE A 16 46.58 -39.64 -10.45
CA PHE A 16 45.15 -39.70 -10.78
C PHE A 16 44.90 -40.59 -12.00
N THR A 17 43.85 -41.40 -11.93
CA THR A 17 43.40 -42.19 -13.09
C THR A 17 42.67 -41.31 -14.11
N LEU A 18 42.70 -41.71 -15.39
CA LEU A 18 42.01 -40.97 -16.46
C LEU A 18 40.50 -40.84 -16.17
N ILE A 19 39.90 -41.87 -15.57
CA ILE A 19 38.48 -41.86 -15.23
C ILE A 19 38.17 -40.88 -14.08
N GLU A 20 39.03 -40.76 -13.07
CA GLU A 20 38.87 -39.76 -12.01
C GLU A 20 38.98 -38.33 -12.56
N LEU A 21 39.87 -38.09 -13.52
CA LEU A 21 39.97 -36.79 -14.18
C LEU A 21 38.70 -36.44 -14.97
N LEU A 22 38.12 -37.41 -15.69
CA LEU A 22 36.88 -37.18 -16.44
C LEU A 22 35.68 -36.95 -15.52
N VAL A 23 35.57 -37.70 -14.42
CA VAL A 23 34.50 -37.53 -13.44
C VAL A 23 34.62 -36.17 -12.73
N THR A 24 35.82 -35.77 -12.33
CA THR A 24 36.03 -34.47 -11.67
C THR A 24 35.73 -33.28 -12.60
N ILE A 25 36.16 -33.33 -13.86
CA ILE A 25 35.80 -32.30 -14.86
C ILE A 25 34.29 -32.27 -15.10
N GLY A 26 33.64 -33.43 -15.19
CA GLY A 26 32.19 -33.52 -15.33
C GLY A 26 31.44 -32.86 -14.17
N ILE A 27 31.87 -33.13 -12.93
CA ILE A 27 31.32 -32.48 -11.74
C ILE A 27 31.56 -30.97 -11.78
N LEU A 28 32.76 -30.51 -12.15
CA LEU A 28 33.07 -29.07 -12.23
C LEU A 28 32.19 -28.34 -13.25
N VAL A 29 31.93 -28.95 -14.42
CA VAL A 29 31.04 -28.36 -15.44
C VAL A 29 29.60 -28.23 -14.91
N LEU A 30 29.10 -29.26 -14.22
CA LEU A 30 27.77 -29.21 -13.61
C LEU A 30 27.68 -28.12 -12.54
N VAL A 31 28.69 -28.01 -11.66
CA VAL A 31 28.75 -26.98 -10.62
C VAL A 31 28.84 -25.58 -11.24
N MET A 32 29.68 -25.37 -12.26
CA MET A 32 29.78 -24.08 -12.94
C MET A 32 28.47 -23.66 -13.63
N GLY A 33 27.76 -24.62 -14.25
CA GLY A 33 26.44 -24.35 -14.83
C GLY A 33 25.42 -23.87 -13.80
N MET A 34 25.37 -24.48 -12.61
CA MET A 34 24.49 -24.07 -11.52
C MET A 34 24.83 -22.68 -10.98
N ILE A 35 26.13 -22.35 -10.88
CA ILE A 35 26.59 -21.04 -10.39
C ILE A 35 26.17 -19.92 -11.36
N MET A 36 26.35 -20.11 -12.67
CA MET A 36 25.99 -19.07 -13.66
C MET A 36 24.50 -18.72 -13.65
N LEU A 37 23.62 -19.73 -13.52
CA LEU A 37 22.17 -19.50 -13.47
C LEU A 37 21.75 -18.66 -12.25
N ASN A 38 22.31 -18.97 -11.08
CA ASN A 38 22.01 -18.23 -9.84
C ASN A 38 22.63 -16.83 -9.83
N PHE A 39 23.80 -16.66 -10.46
CA PHE A 39 24.50 -15.38 -10.53
C PHE A 39 23.72 -14.32 -11.31
N ASN A 40 23.12 -14.69 -12.45
CA ASN A 40 22.31 -13.76 -13.24
C ASN A 40 21.05 -13.28 -12.50
N PHE A 41 20.40 -14.17 -11.74
CA PHE A 41 19.25 -13.82 -10.93
C PHE A 41 19.61 -12.80 -9.83
N PHE A 42 20.70 -13.06 -9.10
CA PHE A 42 21.16 -12.19 -8.01
C PHE A 42 21.60 -10.82 -8.52
N GLN A 43 22.32 -10.77 -9.64
CA GLN A 43 22.73 -9.51 -10.25
C GLN A 43 21.54 -8.66 -10.70
N ASN A 44 20.55 -9.26 -11.37
CA ASN A 44 19.39 -8.50 -11.86
C ASN A 44 18.49 -8.01 -10.73
N GLN A 45 18.36 -8.76 -9.62
CA GLN A 45 17.63 -8.29 -8.45
C GLN A 45 18.38 -7.14 -7.74
N SER A 46 19.70 -7.28 -7.58
CA SER A 46 20.53 -6.23 -6.98
C SER A 46 20.51 -4.95 -7.83
N ALA A 47 20.53 -5.08 -9.16
CA ALA A 47 20.40 -3.97 -10.09
C ALA A 47 19.03 -3.28 -9.97
N LEU A 48 17.94 -4.06 -9.85
CA LEU A 48 16.60 -3.51 -9.65
C LEU A 48 16.52 -2.70 -8.35
N ASP A 49 17.10 -3.23 -7.27
CA ASP A 49 17.14 -2.56 -5.97
C ASP A 49 17.95 -1.26 -6.03
N ALA A 50 19.16 -1.32 -6.59
CA ALA A 50 20.05 -0.16 -6.75
C ALA A 50 19.40 0.93 -7.60
N THR A 51 18.89 0.59 -8.79
CA THR A 51 18.24 1.54 -9.71
C THR A 51 17.03 2.20 -9.07
N THR A 52 16.23 1.42 -8.32
CA THR A 52 15.07 1.97 -7.60
C THR A 52 15.50 2.99 -6.53
N GLN A 53 16.56 2.70 -5.77
CA GLN A 53 17.10 3.62 -4.77
C GLN A 53 17.74 4.86 -5.41
N GLU A 54 18.39 4.71 -6.55
CA GLU A 54 18.94 5.84 -7.32
C GLU A 54 17.85 6.79 -7.80
N ILE A 55 16.74 6.26 -8.33
CA ILE A 55 15.59 7.07 -8.75
C ILE A 55 14.94 7.77 -7.55
N ILE A 56 14.73 7.07 -6.42
CA ILE A 56 14.23 7.68 -5.18
C ILE A 56 15.17 8.81 -4.73
N SER A 57 16.48 8.60 -4.81
CA SER A 57 17.49 9.60 -4.44
C SER A 57 17.48 10.78 -5.40
N ALA A 58 17.27 10.56 -6.70
CA ALA A 58 17.14 11.62 -7.70
C ALA A 58 15.89 12.47 -7.47
N LEU A 59 14.75 11.84 -7.17
CA LEU A 59 13.51 12.54 -6.81
C LEU A 59 13.68 13.38 -5.53
N LYS A 60 14.30 12.81 -4.50
CA LYS A 60 14.61 13.54 -3.24
C LYS A 60 15.59 14.67 -3.49
N LEU A 61 16.59 14.48 -4.35
CA LEU A 61 17.53 15.51 -4.75
C LEU A 61 16.80 16.67 -5.45
N ALA A 62 15.97 16.38 -6.45
CA ALA A 62 15.16 17.40 -7.13
C ALA A 62 14.29 18.18 -6.15
N LYS A 63 13.56 17.48 -5.27
CA LYS A 63 12.77 18.11 -4.20
C LYS A 63 13.61 19.02 -3.31
N ASN A 64 14.78 18.56 -2.86
CA ASN A 64 15.66 19.34 -2.00
C ASN A 64 16.21 20.58 -2.71
N LYS A 65 16.56 20.48 -4.01
CA LYS A 65 17.00 21.63 -4.82
C LYS A 65 15.91 22.68 -4.98
N THR A 66 14.66 22.24 -5.24
CA THR A 66 13.47 23.09 -5.27
C THR A 66 13.27 23.82 -3.94
N LEU A 67 13.32 23.09 -2.82
CA LEU A 67 13.13 23.66 -1.47
C LEU A 67 14.24 24.63 -1.07
N ALA A 68 15.48 24.34 -1.47
CA ALA A 68 16.61 25.26 -1.33
C ALA A 68 16.49 26.49 -2.25
N SER A 69 15.52 26.48 -3.17
CA SER A 69 15.35 27.48 -4.21
C SER A 69 16.65 27.71 -4.99
N GLU A 70 17.39 26.63 -5.27
CA GLU A 70 18.60 26.63 -6.09
C GLU A 70 18.27 27.30 -7.43
N ASN A 71 19.10 28.25 -7.87
CA ASN A 71 18.86 29.08 -9.06
C ASN A 71 17.50 29.80 -9.14
N ARG A 72 16.78 29.92 -8.01
CA ARG A 72 15.45 30.56 -7.91
C ARG A 72 14.35 29.86 -8.71
N THR A 73 14.48 28.56 -8.94
CA THR A 73 13.58 27.79 -9.78
C THR A 73 13.17 26.47 -9.14
N SER A 74 12.23 25.78 -9.79
CA SER A 74 11.78 24.43 -9.46
C SER A 74 12.68 23.40 -10.15
N PHE A 75 12.70 22.19 -9.62
CA PHE A 75 13.38 21.04 -10.20
C PHE A 75 12.42 19.87 -10.29
N GLY A 76 12.66 19.02 -11.29
CA GLY A 76 11.87 17.84 -11.52
C GLY A 76 12.68 16.68 -12.06
N VAL A 77 12.02 15.54 -12.20
CA VAL A 77 12.59 14.33 -12.81
C VAL A 77 11.67 13.84 -13.92
N TYR A 78 12.21 13.72 -15.13
CA TYR A 78 11.52 13.18 -16.30
C TYR A 78 11.94 11.73 -16.55
N PHE A 79 10.98 10.88 -16.93
CA PHE A 79 11.18 9.45 -17.07
C PHE A 79 10.98 8.95 -18.50
N GLU A 80 12.01 8.33 -19.06
CA GLU A 80 11.97 7.52 -20.28
C GLU A 80 12.13 6.04 -19.91
N ASN A 81 12.04 5.15 -20.89
CA ASN A 81 12.07 3.70 -20.62
C ASN A 81 13.45 3.23 -20.14
N ASP A 82 14.52 3.83 -20.65
CA ASP A 82 15.92 3.41 -20.48
C ASP A 82 16.77 4.46 -19.75
N LYS A 83 16.18 5.59 -19.36
CA LYS A 83 16.87 6.67 -18.63
C LYS A 83 15.87 7.54 -17.87
N TYR A 84 16.39 8.30 -16.91
CA TYR A 84 15.67 9.38 -16.25
C TYR A 84 16.55 10.63 -16.25
N VAL A 85 15.91 11.80 -16.24
CA VAL A 85 16.58 13.09 -16.38
C VAL A 85 16.17 14.00 -15.25
N ILE A 86 17.14 14.49 -14.48
CA ILE A 86 16.89 15.57 -13.52
C ILE A 86 17.01 16.89 -14.28
N PHE A 87 15.96 17.70 -14.26
CA PHE A 87 15.91 18.95 -14.99
C PHE A 87 15.54 20.12 -14.07
N GLU A 88 15.84 21.31 -14.55
CA GLU A 88 15.59 22.59 -13.91
C GLU A 88 14.45 23.32 -14.63
N GLY A 89 13.55 23.93 -13.87
CA GLY A 89 12.37 24.63 -14.38
C GLY A 89 11.05 23.90 -14.11
N ASP A 90 9.95 24.54 -14.50
CA ASP A 90 8.60 24.02 -14.29
C ASP A 90 8.17 22.97 -15.34
N ALA A 91 9.02 22.72 -16.35
CA ALA A 91 8.79 21.72 -17.39
C ALA A 91 10.11 21.18 -17.95
N TYR A 92 10.07 19.94 -18.44
CA TYR A 92 11.21 19.30 -19.07
C TYR A 92 11.39 19.78 -20.52
N TYR A 93 12.61 20.25 -20.83
CA TYR A 93 13.04 20.58 -22.18
C TYR A 93 14.27 19.76 -22.54
N SER A 94 14.15 18.86 -23.51
CA SER A 94 15.22 17.93 -23.89
C SER A 94 16.50 18.62 -24.41
N SER A 95 16.39 19.84 -24.92
CA SER A 95 17.51 20.65 -25.41
C SER A 95 18.24 21.44 -24.31
N SER A 96 17.76 21.41 -23.06
CA SER A 96 18.37 22.16 -21.97
C SER A 96 19.77 21.61 -21.64
N PRO A 97 20.80 22.46 -21.56
CA PRO A 97 22.15 22.04 -21.20
C PRO A 97 22.29 21.65 -19.73
N ASN A 98 21.33 22.02 -18.87
CA ASN A 98 21.35 21.74 -17.43
C ASN A 98 20.75 20.38 -17.07
N ASN A 99 20.32 19.59 -18.07
CA ASN A 99 19.77 18.26 -17.87
C ASN A 99 20.84 17.27 -17.38
N ASP A 100 20.63 16.68 -16.20
CA ASP A 100 21.43 15.55 -15.69
C ASP A 100 20.77 14.24 -16.13
N VAL A 101 21.30 13.66 -17.21
CA VAL A 101 20.77 12.43 -17.83
C VAL A 101 21.40 11.20 -17.20
N ARG A 102 20.57 10.30 -16.67
CA ARG A 102 21.01 9.05 -16.04
C ARG A 102 20.43 7.84 -16.71
N ILE A 103 21.31 6.98 -17.23
CA ILE A 103 20.95 5.77 -17.98
C ILE A 103 20.65 4.64 -17.00
N ILE A 104 19.56 3.93 -17.24
CA ILE A 104 19.14 2.75 -16.49
C ILE A 104 19.86 1.51 -17.05
N ASN A 105 20.17 0.56 -16.18
CA ASN A 105 20.75 -0.72 -16.60
C ASN A 105 19.87 -1.38 -17.69
N PRO A 106 20.41 -1.84 -18.83
CA PRO A 106 19.64 -2.47 -19.91
C PRO A 106 18.85 -3.74 -19.50
N SER A 107 19.19 -4.37 -18.39
CA SER A 107 18.40 -5.47 -17.82
C SER A 107 17.07 -5.01 -17.18
N LEU A 108 16.87 -3.69 -17.07
CA LEU A 108 15.72 -3.05 -16.47
C LEU A 108 15.11 -2.02 -17.44
N LYS A 109 13.86 -1.65 -17.18
CA LYS A 109 13.19 -0.55 -17.84
C LYS A 109 12.17 0.11 -16.91
N VAL A 110 11.90 1.39 -17.12
CA VAL A 110 10.69 2.03 -16.60
C VAL A 110 9.53 1.58 -17.48
N SER A 111 8.67 0.70 -16.96
CA SER A 111 7.57 0.12 -17.74
C SER A 111 6.27 0.89 -17.66
N ALA A 112 6.05 1.63 -16.57
CA ALA A 112 4.87 2.48 -16.41
C ALA A 112 5.23 3.75 -15.64
N VAL A 113 4.65 4.87 -16.07
CA VAL A 113 4.74 6.17 -15.41
C VAL A 113 3.32 6.72 -15.36
N ASN A 114 2.66 6.55 -14.23
CA ASN A 114 1.28 6.97 -14.00
C ASN A 114 1.32 8.15 -13.05
N LEU A 115 1.64 9.32 -13.58
CA LEU A 115 1.73 10.58 -12.85
C LEU A 115 0.63 11.52 -13.36
N GLY A 116 0.32 12.58 -12.59
CA GLY A 116 -0.62 13.62 -13.01
C GLY A 116 -0.24 14.37 -14.30
N GLY A 117 1.05 14.41 -14.65
CA GLY A 117 1.59 15.13 -15.80
C GLY A 117 2.35 14.26 -16.83
N ASP A 118 3.07 14.92 -17.74
CA ASP A 118 3.79 14.34 -18.89
C ASP A 118 5.06 13.58 -18.48
N ARG A 119 4.89 12.43 -17.81
CA ARG A 119 5.97 11.53 -17.37
C ARG A 119 7.10 12.23 -16.60
N ALA A 120 6.81 13.40 -16.04
CA ALA A 120 7.68 14.20 -15.21
C ALA A 120 7.00 14.40 -13.86
N VAL A 121 7.83 14.59 -12.85
CA VAL A 121 7.41 15.10 -11.54
C VAL A 121 8.11 16.41 -11.33
N VAL A 122 7.36 17.50 -11.15
CA VAL A 122 7.91 18.80 -10.74
C VAL A 122 7.46 19.10 -9.31
N PHE A 123 8.39 19.55 -8.47
CA PHE A 123 8.09 19.94 -7.10
C PHE A 123 7.86 21.45 -6.99
N ASP A 124 6.88 21.84 -6.18
CA ASP A 124 6.58 23.23 -5.90
C ASP A 124 7.60 23.85 -4.95
N ARG A 125 7.94 25.11 -5.24
CA ARG A 125 8.80 25.92 -4.37
C ARG A 125 8.12 26.16 -3.03
N LEU A 126 8.92 26.28 -1.97
CA LEU A 126 8.52 26.47 -0.57
C LEU A 126 7.81 25.28 0.09
N SER A 127 6.88 24.60 -0.58
CA SER A 127 6.09 23.50 0.00
C SER A 127 6.69 22.12 -0.29
N GLY A 128 7.37 21.95 -1.42
CA GLY A 128 7.86 20.65 -1.88
C GLY A 128 6.74 19.66 -2.21
N THR A 129 5.52 20.17 -2.39
CA THR A 129 4.35 19.44 -2.89
C THR A 129 4.49 19.19 -4.39
N THR A 130 3.63 18.36 -4.97
CA THR A 130 3.57 18.17 -6.41
C THR A 130 2.15 17.86 -6.85
N ALA A 131 1.74 18.42 -7.99
CA ALA A 131 0.52 18.02 -8.68
C ALA A 131 0.72 16.74 -9.51
N ASP A 132 1.97 16.37 -9.80
CA ASP A 132 2.36 15.22 -10.61
C ASP A 132 2.57 13.96 -9.75
N TYR A 133 1.68 13.73 -8.78
CA TYR A 133 1.75 12.56 -7.91
C TYR A 133 1.27 11.30 -8.62
N GLY A 134 1.66 10.12 -8.10
CA GLY A 134 1.28 8.83 -8.67
C GLY A 134 2.35 7.76 -8.52
N THR A 135 2.53 6.93 -9.56
CA THR A 135 3.41 5.76 -9.50
C THR A 135 4.36 5.64 -10.68
N ILE A 136 5.56 5.15 -10.41
CA ILE A 136 6.58 4.79 -11.41
C ILE A 136 6.96 3.33 -11.19
N LYS A 137 6.78 2.49 -12.22
CA LYS A 137 7.10 1.07 -12.17
C LYS A 137 8.40 0.80 -12.94
N ILE A 138 9.33 0.13 -12.27
CA ILE A 138 10.58 -0.37 -12.82
C ILE A 138 10.50 -1.90 -12.82
N GLU A 139 10.81 -2.54 -13.95
CA GLU A 139 10.78 -3.99 -14.07
C GLU A 139 11.98 -4.54 -14.84
N GLN A 140 12.27 -5.81 -14.63
CA GLN A 140 13.26 -6.53 -15.44
C GLN A 140 12.74 -6.72 -16.86
N THR A 141 13.61 -6.49 -17.85
CA THR A 141 13.27 -6.68 -19.27
C THR A 141 12.99 -8.15 -19.61
N SER A 142 13.63 -9.08 -18.90
CA SER A 142 13.45 -10.53 -19.06
C SER A 142 12.24 -11.11 -18.34
N ASP A 143 11.76 -10.47 -17.26
CA ASP A 143 10.66 -10.98 -16.43
C ASP A 143 9.91 -9.82 -15.76
N SER A 144 8.75 -9.46 -16.31
CA SER A 144 7.91 -8.37 -15.79
C SER A 144 7.34 -8.62 -14.38
N THR A 145 7.38 -9.86 -13.87
CA THR A 145 6.95 -10.19 -12.50
C THR A 145 7.96 -9.69 -11.47
N LYS A 146 9.22 -9.49 -11.88
CA LYS A 146 10.27 -8.88 -11.07
C LYS A 146 10.27 -7.38 -11.28
N ASN A 147 9.56 -6.70 -10.41
CA ASN A 147 9.36 -5.26 -10.50
C ASN A 147 9.37 -4.58 -9.13
N LYS A 148 9.56 -3.27 -9.15
CA LYS A 148 9.40 -2.37 -8.02
C LYS A 148 8.61 -1.15 -8.47
N THR A 149 7.73 -0.69 -7.60
CA THR A 149 6.93 0.50 -7.82
C THR A 149 7.32 1.57 -6.81
N ILE A 150 7.68 2.73 -7.33
CA ILE A 150 7.89 3.95 -6.55
C ILE A 150 6.56 4.70 -6.54
N PHE A 151 6.17 5.18 -5.37
CA PHE A 151 5.00 5.99 -5.16
C PHE A 151 5.40 7.40 -4.72
N ILE A 152 4.67 8.38 -5.24
CA ILE A 152 4.81 9.79 -4.94
C ILE A 152 3.42 10.29 -4.57
N ASP A 153 3.27 10.89 -3.39
CA ASP A 153 2.01 11.52 -2.99
C ASP A 153 1.97 13.02 -3.33
N SER A 154 0.80 13.65 -3.15
CA SER A 154 0.63 15.09 -3.39
C SER A 154 1.42 15.98 -2.43
N SER A 155 1.82 15.46 -1.27
CA SER A 155 2.72 16.14 -0.32
C SER A 155 4.20 16.10 -0.75
N GLY A 156 4.50 15.36 -1.83
CA GLY A 156 5.85 15.10 -2.31
C GLY A 156 6.60 14.08 -1.46
N LEU A 157 5.90 13.23 -0.69
CA LEU A 157 6.48 12.06 -0.05
C LEU A 157 6.82 11.03 -1.13
N ILE A 158 8.04 10.49 -1.07
CA ILE A 158 8.56 9.52 -2.03
C ILE A 158 8.84 8.22 -1.27
N ALA A 159 8.16 7.14 -1.64
CA ALA A 159 8.25 5.84 -0.98
C ALA A 159 8.24 4.69 -1.98
N LEU A 160 8.61 3.49 -1.50
CA LEU A 160 8.31 2.26 -2.24
C LEU A 160 6.84 1.91 -1.99
N ALA A 161 6.12 1.47 -3.02
CA ALA A 161 4.72 1.08 -2.88
C ALA A 161 4.52 -0.03 -1.83
N ALA A 162 5.46 -0.98 -1.75
CA ALA A 162 5.45 -2.04 -0.74
C ALA A 162 5.76 -1.55 0.70
N SER A 163 6.21 -0.31 0.87
CA SER A 163 6.41 0.33 2.18
C SER A 163 5.29 1.28 2.56
N LEU A 164 4.28 1.45 1.71
CA LEU A 164 3.08 2.18 2.09
C LEU A 164 2.27 1.32 3.06
N PRO A 165 1.59 1.94 4.04
CA PRO A 165 0.60 1.24 4.84
C PRO A 165 -0.43 0.60 3.91
N ASP A 166 -0.47 -0.73 3.88
CA ASP A 166 -1.48 -1.51 3.16
C ASP A 166 -2.50 -2.02 4.18
N ASP A 167 -3.76 -1.63 4.01
CA ASP A 167 -4.87 -2.02 4.89
C ASP A 167 -5.36 -3.46 4.63
N LEU A 168 -4.87 -4.14 3.59
CA LEU A 168 -5.31 -5.48 3.22
C LEU A 168 -4.99 -6.55 4.28
N ASN A 169 -3.93 -6.36 5.07
CA ASN A 169 -3.52 -7.28 6.13
C ASN A 169 -3.75 -6.74 7.54
N ARG A 170 -4.44 -5.59 7.68
CA ARG A 170 -4.79 -5.06 8.99
C ARG A 170 -5.73 -6.04 9.69
N ILE A 171 -5.46 -6.36 10.97
CA ILE A 171 -6.44 -7.07 11.80
C ILE A 171 -7.56 -6.07 12.09
N LYS A 172 -8.66 -6.20 11.35
CA LYS A 172 -9.81 -5.30 11.44
C LYS A 172 -10.68 -5.67 12.65
N ASP A 173 -11.06 -4.68 13.44
CA ASP A 173 -11.92 -4.82 14.60
C ASP A 173 -13.37 -5.04 14.16
N SER A 174 -13.85 -6.29 14.23
CA SER A 174 -15.25 -6.65 13.93
C SER A 174 -16.32 -5.90 14.74
N ARG A 175 -15.93 -5.16 15.79
CA ARG A 175 -16.83 -4.31 16.59
C ARG A 175 -17.00 -2.91 16.00
N HIS A 176 -16.19 -2.54 15.01
CA HIS A 176 -16.20 -1.24 14.37
C HIS A 176 -16.56 -1.42 12.90
N VAL A 177 -17.72 -0.90 12.52
CA VAL A 177 -18.25 -1.04 11.16
C VAL A 177 -18.58 0.33 10.62
N GLU A 178 -18.11 0.59 9.42
CA GLU A 178 -18.39 1.83 8.68
C GLU A 178 -19.22 1.55 7.44
N PHE A 179 -20.07 2.50 7.07
CA PHE A 179 -20.80 2.46 5.81
C PHE A 179 -21.11 3.89 5.35
N ALA A 180 -21.12 4.08 4.03
CA ALA A 180 -21.53 5.34 3.42
C ALA A 180 -23.06 5.44 3.34
N TYR A 181 -23.57 6.67 3.32
CA TYR A 181 -24.94 7.00 3.02
C TYR A 181 -24.95 8.21 2.09
N ASP A 182 -25.27 7.99 0.81
CA ASP A 182 -25.13 8.98 -0.27
C ASP A 182 -26.32 9.97 -0.32
N GLN A 183 -26.65 10.55 0.84
CA GLN A 183 -27.66 11.59 1.03
C GLN A 183 -27.30 12.51 2.20
N ASN A 184 -27.82 13.74 2.14
CA ASN A 184 -27.70 14.72 3.21
C ASN A 184 -28.54 14.30 4.43
N THR A 185 -27.88 14.06 5.58
CA THR A 185 -28.56 13.72 6.84
C THR A 185 -28.64 14.88 7.84
N GLN A 186 -28.17 16.08 7.50
CA GLN A 186 -28.11 17.24 8.42
C GLN A 186 -29.49 17.68 8.90
N ASN A 187 -30.55 17.34 8.18
CA ASN A 187 -31.95 17.62 8.54
C ASN A 187 -32.77 16.35 8.81
N ALA A 188 -32.11 15.20 8.99
CA ALA A 188 -32.80 13.96 9.32
C ALA A 188 -33.47 14.05 10.70
N GLY A 189 -34.65 13.45 10.84
CA GLY A 189 -35.47 13.55 12.05
C GLY A 189 -35.11 12.48 13.08
N THR A 190 -35.33 11.21 12.73
CA THR A 190 -35.28 10.09 13.68
C THR A 190 -34.33 9.02 13.22
N LEU A 191 -33.38 8.66 14.10
CA LEU A 191 -32.60 7.43 13.99
C LEU A 191 -33.26 6.35 14.85
N SER A 192 -33.69 5.26 14.22
CA SER A 192 -34.38 4.16 14.89
C SER A 192 -33.48 2.94 14.99
N LEU A 193 -33.32 2.42 16.20
CA LEU A 193 -32.66 1.15 16.50
C LEU A 193 -33.73 0.08 16.73
N PHE A 194 -33.97 -0.76 15.74
CA PHE A 194 -34.96 -1.83 15.79
C PHE A 194 -34.30 -3.18 16.10
N PHE A 195 -34.78 -3.85 17.15
CA PHE A 195 -34.34 -5.18 17.56
C PHE A 195 -35.38 -6.22 17.14
N PRO A 196 -35.27 -6.81 15.93
CA PRO A 196 -36.34 -7.63 15.35
C PRO A 196 -36.70 -8.85 16.17
N SER A 197 -35.72 -9.46 16.85
CA SER A 197 -35.93 -10.65 17.68
C SER A 197 -36.84 -10.39 18.89
N ALA A 198 -36.89 -9.16 19.38
CA ALA A 198 -37.70 -8.75 20.53
C ALA A 198 -38.89 -7.84 20.15
N GLY A 199 -38.93 -7.35 18.91
CA GLY A 199 -39.93 -6.36 18.48
C GLY A 199 -39.79 -5.00 19.18
N ILE A 200 -38.60 -4.67 19.67
CA ILE A 200 -38.33 -3.42 20.41
C ILE A 200 -37.71 -2.41 19.46
N THR A 201 -38.19 -1.16 19.49
CA THR A 201 -37.61 -0.03 18.78
C THR A 201 -37.21 1.04 19.78
N GLN A 202 -35.97 1.53 19.67
CA GLN A 202 -35.52 2.75 20.32
C GLN A 202 -35.38 3.85 19.27
N ASP A 203 -36.22 4.88 19.38
CA ASP A 203 -36.12 6.07 18.54
C ASP A 203 -35.23 7.11 19.21
N ILE A 204 -34.36 7.72 18.40
CA ILE A 204 -33.41 8.75 18.80
C ILE A 204 -33.71 9.98 17.94
N ASP A 205 -33.98 11.11 18.59
CA ASP A 205 -34.07 12.40 17.91
C ASP A 205 -32.69 12.77 17.35
N TYR A 206 -32.49 12.59 16.05
CA TYR A 206 -31.20 12.75 15.40
C TYR A 206 -30.67 14.19 15.52
N GLN A 207 -31.57 15.18 15.51
CA GLN A 207 -31.23 16.60 15.61
C GLN A 207 -30.59 16.95 16.96
N SER A 208 -31.00 16.29 18.05
CA SER A 208 -30.44 16.49 19.40
C SER A 208 -28.98 16.04 19.53
N TYR A 209 -28.47 15.25 18.58
CA TYR A 209 -27.13 14.67 18.61
C TYR A 209 -26.22 15.17 17.47
N LEU A 210 -26.66 16.18 16.72
CA LEU A 210 -25.81 16.94 15.82
C LEU A 210 -25.06 18.04 16.58
N ASN A 211 -23.81 18.28 16.20
CA ASN A 211 -23.08 19.46 16.68
C ASN A 211 -23.70 20.75 16.11
N ALA A 212 -23.33 21.90 16.67
CA ALA A 212 -23.88 23.20 16.26
C ALA A 212 -23.71 23.52 14.77
N GLY A 213 -22.63 23.01 14.15
CA GLY A 213 -22.37 23.16 12.71
C GLY A 213 -23.05 22.14 11.80
N LYS A 214 -23.75 21.14 12.36
CA LYS A 214 -24.31 19.99 11.63
C LYS A 214 -23.28 19.27 10.75
N THR A 215 -22.03 19.19 11.20
CA THR A 215 -20.92 18.49 10.51
C THR A 215 -20.52 17.21 11.23
N GLN A 216 -21.18 16.89 12.34
CA GLN A 216 -20.93 15.66 13.08
C GLN A 216 -22.18 15.25 13.84
N PHE A 217 -22.52 13.97 13.75
CA PHE A 217 -23.48 13.28 14.60
C PHE A 217 -22.74 12.38 15.60
N TYR A 218 -23.16 12.36 16.87
CA TYR A 218 -22.64 11.43 17.88
C TYR A 218 -23.74 11.00 18.84
N TRP A 219 -24.00 9.69 18.91
CA TRP A 219 -24.91 9.10 19.87
C TRP A 219 -24.29 7.86 20.53
N GLU A 220 -24.54 7.70 21.82
CA GLU A 220 -24.15 6.51 22.59
C GLU A 220 -25.22 6.19 23.63
N GLY A 221 -25.56 4.91 23.75
CA GLY A 221 -26.60 4.49 24.69
C GLY A 221 -26.59 3.01 25.02
N THR A 222 -27.34 2.68 26.08
CA THR A 222 -27.61 1.30 26.50
C THR A 222 -29.12 1.05 26.42
N ILE A 223 -29.52 0.03 25.65
CA ILE A 223 -30.93 -0.39 25.52
C ILE A 223 -31.09 -1.77 26.15
N ASN A 224 -32.03 -1.93 27.07
CA ASN A 224 -32.37 -3.26 27.58
C ASN A 224 -33.31 -3.96 26.58
N VAL A 225 -32.88 -5.08 26.01
CA VAL A 225 -33.64 -5.86 25.03
C VAL A 225 -33.88 -7.25 25.60
N SER A 226 -35.11 -7.52 26.02
CA SER A 226 -35.51 -8.80 26.63
C SER A 226 -34.62 -9.22 27.81
N GLY A 227 -34.22 -8.26 28.65
CA GLY A 227 -33.39 -8.51 29.83
C GLY A 227 -31.88 -8.46 29.58
N ALA A 228 -31.43 -8.24 28.33
CA ALA A 228 -30.02 -8.10 27.99
C ALA A 228 -29.68 -6.68 27.49
N ASP A 229 -28.71 -6.04 28.14
CA ASP A 229 -28.25 -4.69 27.79
C ASP A 229 -27.46 -4.68 26.48
N GLN A 230 -27.88 -3.86 25.52
CA GLN A 230 -27.21 -3.61 24.25
C GLN A 230 -26.53 -2.23 24.30
N LYS A 231 -25.19 -2.21 24.23
CA LYS A 231 -24.40 -0.97 24.30
C LYS A 231 -23.93 -0.55 22.91
N ILE A 232 -24.50 0.52 22.38
CA ILE A 232 -24.27 0.93 20.99
C ILE A 232 -23.79 2.37 20.98
N LYS A 233 -22.77 2.64 20.17
CA LYS A 233 -22.34 3.99 19.82
C LYS A 233 -22.36 4.15 18.30
N ILE A 234 -22.89 5.26 17.83
CA ILE A 234 -23.02 5.60 16.42
C ILE A 234 -22.54 7.03 16.25
N HIS A 235 -21.64 7.27 15.32
CA HIS A 235 -21.18 8.62 14.99
C HIS A 235 -20.86 8.71 13.50
N THR A 236 -20.73 9.93 12.99
CA THR A 236 -20.29 10.17 11.62
C THR A 236 -18.80 10.48 11.60
N LEU A 237 -18.06 9.82 10.70
CA LEU A 237 -16.69 10.21 10.36
C LEU A 237 -16.66 11.47 9.48
N ASP A 238 -17.63 11.54 8.58
CA ASP A 238 -17.86 12.70 7.73
C ASP A 238 -19.38 12.91 7.60
N LEU A 239 -19.78 14.18 7.57
CA LEU A 239 -21.17 14.60 7.40
C LEU A 239 -21.17 15.92 6.62
N THR A 240 -21.58 15.83 5.37
CA THR A 240 -21.61 16.95 4.43
C THR A 240 -23.04 17.27 4.02
N SER A 241 -23.20 18.27 3.15
CA SER A 241 -24.49 18.62 2.56
C SER A 241 -24.97 17.66 1.47
N SER A 242 -24.18 16.64 1.11
CA SER A 242 -24.54 15.64 0.10
C SER A 242 -24.52 14.21 0.65
N ASP A 243 -23.63 13.90 1.59
CA ASP A 243 -23.34 12.53 2.00
C ASP A 243 -22.99 12.44 3.50
N ALA A 244 -23.09 11.24 4.05
CA ALA A 244 -22.63 10.92 5.41
C ALA A 244 -21.89 9.59 5.43
N THR A 245 -20.80 9.52 6.19
CA THR A 245 -20.12 8.23 6.50
C THR A 245 -20.37 7.90 7.96
N PHE A 246 -21.14 6.85 8.20
CA PHE A 246 -21.46 6.39 9.55
C PHE A 246 -20.45 5.37 10.05
N SER A 247 -20.22 5.41 11.35
CA SER A 247 -19.42 4.48 12.11
C SER A 247 -20.22 3.96 13.30
N VAL A 248 -20.35 2.65 13.39
CA VAL A 248 -21.11 1.95 14.43
C VAL A 248 -20.15 1.09 15.24
N HIS A 249 -20.22 1.27 16.54
CA HIS A 249 -19.44 0.53 17.54
C HIS A 249 -20.38 -0.41 18.28
N ARG A 250 -20.12 -1.71 18.14
CA ARG A 250 -20.96 -2.78 18.68
C ARG A 250 -20.13 -3.95 19.20
N ASP A 251 -19.74 -3.90 20.47
CA ASP A 251 -18.99 -4.99 21.11
C ASP A 251 -19.89 -6.19 21.42
N ARG A 252 -19.54 -7.37 20.89
CA ARG A 252 -20.30 -8.63 21.05
C ARG A 252 -20.39 -9.14 22.49
N ARG A 253 -19.57 -8.64 23.41
CA ARG A 253 -19.68 -8.97 24.85
C ARG A 253 -20.97 -8.45 25.48
N TYR A 254 -21.50 -7.35 24.95
CA TYR A 254 -22.74 -6.73 25.43
C TYR A 254 -23.85 -6.89 24.37
N ASN A 255 -23.50 -6.76 23.10
CA ASN A 255 -24.44 -6.70 22.01
C ASN A 255 -24.75 -8.07 21.40
N THR A 256 -25.73 -8.75 21.99
CA THR A 256 -26.09 -10.14 21.67
C THR A 256 -27.34 -10.30 20.81
N GLN A 257 -28.11 -9.22 20.58
CA GLN A 257 -29.36 -9.27 19.81
C GLN A 257 -29.13 -8.93 18.33
N ALA A 258 -30.07 -9.26 17.43
CA ALA A 258 -30.05 -8.69 16.09
C ALA A 258 -30.43 -7.21 16.15
N LEU A 259 -29.91 -6.38 15.24
CA LEU A 259 -30.18 -4.94 15.19
C LEU A 259 -30.32 -4.47 13.74
N THR A 260 -31.34 -3.67 13.50
CA THR A 260 -31.56 -2.95 12.27
C THR A 260 -31.54 -1.45 12.59
N ILE A 261 -30.67 -0.70 11.89
CA ILE A 261 -30.56 0.75 12.06
C ILE A 261 -31.25 1.42 10.87
N ASN A 262 -32.18 2.32 11.17
CA ASN A 262 -32.90 3.09 10.17
C ASN A 262 -32.76 4.59 10.45
N LEU A 263 -32.78 5.42 9.40
CA LEU A 263 -32.84 6.87 9.50
C LEU A 263 -34.03 7.36 8.69
N ASP A 264 -34.98 8.04 9.34
CA ASP A 264 -36.25 8.47 8.72
C ASP A 264 -36.96 7.34 7.95
N GLY A 265 -36.93 6.13 8.52
CA GLY A 265 -37.52 4.93 7.92
C GLY A 265 -36.69 4.25 6.83
N GLN A 266 -35.55 4.83 6.43
CA GLN A 266 -34.62 4.22 5.48
C GLN A 266 -33.69 3.23 6.17
N ASN A 267 -33.67 1.99 5.70
CA ASN A 267 -32.82 0.95 6.28
C ASN A 267 -31.37 1.12 5.87
N LEU A 268 -30.52 1.46 6.85
CA LEU A 268 -29.11 1.80 6.61
C LEU A 268 -28.21 0.56 6.67
N ILE A 269 -28.34 -0.24 7.73
CA ILE A 269 -27.50 -1.40 7.99
C ILE A 269 -28.22 -2.40 8.89
N ASN A 270 -27.90 -3.68 8.71
CA ASN A 270 -28.44 -4.78 9.52
C ASN A 270 -27.31 -5.59 10.18
N TYR A 271 -27.55 -6.01 11.41
CA TYR A 271 -26.67 -6.87 12.21
C TYR A 271 -27.43 -8.13 12.63
N SER A 272 -26.82 -9.29 12.43
CA SER A 272 -27.28 -10.52 13.08
C SER A 272 -26.97 -10.50 14.59
N ALA A 273 -27.54 -11.44 15.34
CA ALA A 273 -27.18 -11.68 16.75
C ALA A 273 -25.70 -12.08 16.93
N THR A 274 -25.08 -12.66 15.91
CA THR A 274 -23.64 -12.97 15.89
C THR A 274 -22.77 -11.78 15.50
N GLY A 275 -23.37 -10.62 15.22
CA GLY A 275 -22.67 -9.40 14.79
C GLY A 275 -22.13 -9.46 13.36
N THR A 276 -22.72 -10.28 12.49
CA THR A 276 -22.47 -10.24 11.04
C THR A 276 -23.28 -9.10 10.45
N THR A 277 -22.66 -8.30 9.58
CA THR A 277 -23.28 -7.14 8.95
C THR A 277 -23.74 -7.43 7.54
N THR A 278 -24.88 -6.86 7.16
CA THR A 278 -25.33 -6.77 5.77
C THR A 278 -25.77 -5.35 5.45
N ARG A 279 -25.59 -4.98 4.18
CA ARG A 279 -26.08 -3.71 3.64
C ARG A 279 -27.58 -3.55 3.91
N GLY A 280 -27.99 -2.33 4.28
CA GLY A 280 -29.39 -1.99 4.42
C GLY A 280 -30.14 -1.97 3.08
N THR A 281 -31.47 -2.03 3.10
CA THR A 281 -32.30 -2.01 1.89
C THR A 281 -32.43 -0.63 1.25
N SER A 282 -31.97 0.44 1.92
CA SER A 282 -31.94 1.78 1.34
C SER A 282 -30.98 1.83 0.14
N ILE A 283 -31.42 2.42 -0.96
CA ILE A 283 -30.61 2.56 -2.18
C ILE A 283 -29.36 3.40 -1.97
N TRP A 284 -29.38 4.30 -0.98
CA TRP A 284 -28.29 5.23 -0.65
C TRP A 284 -27.30 4.65 0.34
N ALA A 285 -27.60 3.52 0.99
CA ALA A 285 -26.66 2.87 1.90
C ALA A 285 -25.55 2.17 1.10
N GLY A 286 -24.30 2.32 1.52
CA GLY A 286 -23.14 1.59 0.99
C GLY A 286 -22.94 0.22 1.62
N GLU A 287 -22.01 -0.57 1.08
CA GLU A 287 -21.60 -1.84 1.68
C GLU A 287 -20.89 -1.61 3.03
N PRO A 288 -21.22 -2.36 4.09
CA PRO A 288 -20.56 -2.22 5.37
C PRO A 288 -19.12 -2.74 5.33
N MET A 289 -18.20 -1.95 5.84
CA MET A 289 -16.77 -2.27 5.94
C MET A 289 -16.37 -2.41 7.40
N ILE A 290 -15.71 -3.52 7.73
CA ILE A 290 -15.05 -3.69 9.03
C ILE A 290 -13.73 -2.91 9.00
N GLN A 291 -13.38 -2.25 10.09
CA GLN A 291 -12.20 -1.38 10.19
C GLN A 291 -11.13 -1.93 11.12
#